data_AF-R6DLC2-F1
#
_entry.id   AF-R6DLC2-F1
#
_cell.length_a   1.000
_cell.length_b   1.000
_cell.length_c   1.000
_cell.angle_alpha   90.00
_cell.angle_beta   90.00
_cell.angle_gamma   90.00
#
_symmetry.space_group_name_H-M   'P 1'
#
loop_
_entity.id
_entity.type
_entity.pdbx_description
1 polymer ?
#
loop_
_entity_poly.entity_id
_entity_poly.type
_entity_poly.pdbx_seq_one_letter_code
_entity_poly.pdbx_strand_id
1 'polypeptide(L)'
;MKLTDMLFEEMFQISKEPRDAFDVHAGAFETATMREIYPEAVRENALAMLEPTFLQGEQISKWCNGAAEDKALIPNGYVGDPKSSQYIETNLKEADRWIAMDIVNSFGK
;
A
#
# COMPACT_ATOMS: atom_id res chain seq x y z
N MET A 1 4.75 16.52 -8.51
CA MET A 1 3.32 16.80 -8.72
C MET A 1 2.59 16.29 -7.49
N LYS A 2 1.99 17.16 -6.68
CA LYS A 2 1.14 16.73 -5.56
C LYS A 2 -0.23 16.43 -6.15
N LEU A 3 -0.65 15.17 -6.13
CA LEU A 3 -1.90 14.71 -6.76
C LEU A 3 -3.14 15.11 -5.96
N THR A 4 -3.00 15.23 -4.64
CA THR A 4 -4.06 15.72 -3.76
C THR A 4 -3.53 16.35 -2.49
N ASP A 5 -4.29 17.29 -1.92
CA ASP A 5 -4.00 17.91 -0.61
C ASP A 5 -4.45 17.07 0.60
N MET A 6 -5.25 16.03 0.37
CA MET A 6 -5.71 15.09 1.39
C MET A 6 -4.53 14.41 2.08
N LEU A 7 -4.58 14.31 3.41
CA LEU A 7 -3.57 13.65 4.22
C LEU A 7 -3.72 12.13 4.14
N PHE A 8 -2.61 11.42 4.34
CA PHE A 8 -2.60 9.96 4.30
C PHE A 8 -3.51 9.36 5.38
N GLU A 9 -3.54 9.97 6.56
CA GLU A 9 -4.37 9.60 7.70
C GLU A 9 -5.87 9.88 7.46
N GLU A 10 -6.21 10.73 6.48
CA GLU A 10 -7.59 10.94 6.05
C GLU A 10 -8.02 9.84 5.06
N MET A 11 -7.06 9.27 4.31
CA MET A 11 -7.29 8.18 3.36
C MET A 11 -7.38 6.82 4.06
N PHE A 12 -6.62 6.64 5.14
CA PHE A 12 -6.53 5.40 5.89
C PHE A 12 -6.68 5.65 7.39
N GLN A 13 -7.63 4.98 8.03
CA GLN A 13 -7.71 4.92 9.47
C GLN A 13 -6.90 3.74 9.98
N ILE A 14 -5.90 4.03 10.81
CA ILE A 14 -4.92 3.06 11.29
C ILE A 14 -5.20 2.77 12.75
N SER A 15 -5.72 1.58 13.05
CA SER A 15 -5.94 1.13 14.44
C SER A 15 -4.68 0.54 15.08
N LYS A 16 -3.74 0.10 14.25
CA LYS A 16 -2.41 -0.38 14.64
C LYS A 16 -1.45 -0.22 13.47
N GLU A 17 -0.29 0.38 13.74
CA GLU A 17 0.74 0.60 12.73
C GLU A 17 1.28 -0.72 12.15
N PRO A 18 1.50 -0.80 10.82
CA PRO A 18 2.23 -1.90 10.20
C PRO A 18 3.63 -2.05 10.79
N ARG A 19 4.16 -3.28 10.80
CA ARG A 19 5.53 -3.52 11.28
C ARG A 19 6.59 -2.93 10.34
N ASP A 20 6.25 -2.76 9.07
CA ASP A 20 7.09 -2.06 8.10
C ASP A 20 6.68 -0.60 8.03
N ALA A 21 7.59 0.32 8.32
CA ALA A 21 7.32 1.74 8.15
C ALA A 21 7.35 2.17 6.67
N PHE A 22 7.92 1.36 5.78
CA PHE A 22 8.03 1.67 4.36
C PHE A 22 6.83 1.15 3.55
N ASP A 23 6.36 -0.07 3.85
CA ASP A 23 5.10 -0.69 3.37
C ASP A 23 4.75 -0.40 1.90
N VAL A 24 5.76 -0.49 1.03
CA VAL A 24 5.78 0.16 -0.29
C VAL A 24 5.10 -0.64 -1.39
N HIS A 25 4.99 -1.97 -1.26
CA HIS A 25 4.39 -2.82 -2.28
C HIS A 25 3.75 -4.09 -1.73
N ALA A 26 2.49 -4.31 -2.11
CA ALA A 26 1.60 -5.34 -1.60
C ALA A 26 1.63 -5.41 -0.06
N GLY A 27 1.72 -4.22 0.55
CA GLY A 27 1.75 -3.99 1.99
C GLY A 27 0.37 -3.96 2.63
N ALA A 28 0.30 -3.47 3.86
CA ALA A 28 -0.94 -3.29 4.61
C ALA A 28 -1.95 -2.39 3.87
N PHE A 29 -1.51 -1.26 3.33
CA PHE A 29 -2.40 -0.27 2.70
C PHE A 29 -2.97 -0.73 1.35
N GLU A 30 -2.12 -1.28 0.48
CA GLU A 30 -2.58 -1.83 -0.81
C GLU A 30 -3.46 -3.06 -0.59
N THR A 31 -3.13 -3.93 0.37
CA THR A 31 -3.96 -5.11 0.68
C THR A 31 -5.32 -4.70 1.26
N ALA A 32 -5.37 -3.69 2.14
CA ALA A 32 -6.64 -3.17 2.66
C ALA A 32 -7.51 -2.57 1.55
N THR A 33 -6.90 -1.80 0.64
CA THR A 33 -7.56 -1.25 -0.55
C THR A 33 -8.13 -2.35 -1.43
N MET A 34 -7.33 -3.38 -1.75
CA MET A 34 -7.78 -4.52 -2.54
C MET A 34 -8.90 -5.31 -1.86
N ARG A 35 -8.88 -5.42 -0.53
CA ARG A 35 -9.93 -6.08 0.24
C ARG A 35 -11.25 -5.30 0.22
N GLU A 36 -11.22 -3.96 0.17
CA GLU A 36 -12.44 -3.15 -0.02
C GLU A 36 -12.99 -3.31 -1.45
N ILE A 37 -12.14 -3.19 -2.47
CA ILE A 37 -12.60 -3.13 -3.87
C ILE A 37 -12.92 -4.52 -4.44
N TYR A 38 -12.09 -5.53 -4.15
CA TYR A 38 -12.17 -6.90 -4.69
C TYR A 38 -11.91 -7.94 -3.58
N PRO A 39 -12.83 -8.10 -2.62
CA PRO A 39 -12.64 -8.97 -1.46
C PRO A 39 -12.31 -10.43 -1.86
N GLU A 40 -12.85 -10.93 -2.97
CA GLU A 40 -12.58 -12.27 -3.48
C GLU A 40 -11.15 -12.48 -3.98
N ALA A 41 -10.42 -11.40 -4.30
CA ALA A 41 -9.02 -11.46 -4.71
C ALA A 41 -8.06 -11.59 -3.50
N VAL A 42 -8.51 -11.22 -2.30
CA VAL A 42 -7.71 -11.28 -1.07
C VAL A 42 -8.01 -12.56 -0.30
N ARG A 43 -7.08 -13.51 -0.35
CA ARG A 43 -7.22 -14.79 0.36
C ARG A 43 -6.77 -14.67 1.81
N GLU A 44 -7.72 -14.37 2.70
CA GLU A 44 -7.47 -14.17 4.15
C GLU A 44 -6.64 -15.28 4.82
N ASN A 45 -6.90 -16.54 4.48
CA ASN A 45 -6.15 -17.68 5.03
C ASN A 45 -4.66 -17.65 4.63
N ALA A 46 -4.35 -17.19 3.42
CA ALA A 46 -2.97 -17.04 2.97
C ALA A 46 -2.32 -15.79 3.59
N LEU A 47 -3.08 -14.69 3.66
CA LEU A 47 -2.66 -13.43 4.24
C LEU A 47 -2.20 -13.56 5.70
N ALA A 48 -2.93 -14.35 6.50
CA ALA A 48 -2.61 -14.59 7.90
C ALA A 48 -1.23 -15.24 8.13
N MET A 49 -0.70 -15.91 7.10
CA MET A 49 0.57 -16.64 7.12
C MET A 49 1.75 -15.84 6.56
N LEU A 50 1.52 -14.65 6.02
CA LEU A 50 2.58 -13.81 5.47
C LEU A 50 3.32 -13.07 6.59
N GLU A 51 4.64 -13.25 6.63
CA GLU A 51 5.53 -12.40 7.43
C GLU A 51 5.93 -11.16 6.64
N PRO A 52 6.24 -10.03 7.28
CA PRO A 52 6.60 -8.83 6.56
C PRO A 52 7.93 -9.00 5.83
N THR A 53 8.09 -8.27 4.73
CA THR A 53 9.37 -8.16 4.02
C THR A 53 9.86 -6.73 4.14
N PHE A 54 10.92 -6.52 4.94
CA PHE A 54 11.54 -5.21 5.12
C PHE A 54 12.81 -5.11 4.28
N LEU A 55 12.82 -4.28 3.24
CA LEU A 55 14.04 -3.97 2.50
C LEU A 55 14.74 -2.76 3.12
N GLN A 56 16.06 -2.84 3.31
CA GLN A 56 16.85 -1.75 3.86
C GLN A 56 18.11 -1.47 3.03
N GLY A 57 18.54 -0.21 3.00
CA GLY A 57 19.82 0.20 2.41
C GLY A 57 20.01 -0.29 0.98
N GLU A 58 21.10 -1.03 0.73
CA GLU A 58 21.45 -1.55 -0.59
C GLU A 58 20.38 -2.48 -1.19
N GLN A 59 19.56 -3.14 -0.36
CA GLN A 59 18.48 -4.01 -0.85
C GLN A 59 17.42 -3.22 -1.62
N ILE A 60 17.14 -1.98 -1.20
CA ILE A 60 16.20 -1.09 -1.92
C ILE A 60 16.80 -0.75 -3.29
N SER A 61 18.07 -0.36 -3.34
CA SER A 61 18.75 -0.05 -4.60
C SER A 61 18.77 -1.23 -5.56
N LYS A 62 18.96 -2.46 -5.03
CA LYS A 62 18.91 -3.69 -5.84
C LYS A 62 17.50 -3.97 -6.33
N TRP A 63 16.49 -3.86 -5.48
CA TRP A 63 15.10 -4.03 -5.88
C TRP A 63 14.69 -3.04 -6.99
N CYS A 64 15.19 -1.80 -6.94
CA CYS A 64 14.98 -0.80 -8.00
C CYS A 64 15.62 -1.18 -9.36
N ASN A 65 16.52 -2.17 -9.42
CA ASN A 65 17.05 -2.70 -10.68
C ASN A 65 16.08 -3.70 -11.36
N GLY A 66 14.97 -4.04 -10.67
CA GLY A 66 13.86 -4.82 -11.21
C GLY A 66 14.07 -6.33 -11.19
N ALA A 67 13.43 -7.01 -12.15
CA ALA A 67 13.15 -8.44 -12.14
C ALA A 67 14.34 -9.39 -11.89
N ALA A 68 15.57 -8.95 -12.14
CA ALA A 68 16.77 -9.76 -11.87
C ALA A 68 16.99 -10.00 -10.38
N GLU A 69 16.63 -9.04 -9.53
CA GLU A 69 16.87 -9.06 -8.09
C GLU A 69 15.62 -9.50 -7.29
N ASP A 70 14.42 -9.37 -7.88
CA ASP A 70 13.13 -9.64 -7.22
C ASP A 70 13.03 -11.03 -6.60
N LYS A 71 13.40 -12.08 -7.34
CA LYS A 71 13.27 -13.46 -6.83
C LYS A 71 14.11 -13.73 -5.59
N ALA A 72 15.24 -13.03 -5.44
CA ALA A 72 16.13 -13.19 -4.29
C ALA A 72 15.69 -12.31 -3.11
N LEU A 73 15.26 -11.08 -3.39
CA LEU A 73 14.90 -10.09 -2.37
C LEU A 73 13.46 -10.24 -1.86
N ILE A 74 12.53 -10.53 -2.75
CA ILE A 74 11.08 -10.58 -2.51
C ILE A 74 10.49 -11.90 -3.05
N PRO A 75 10.85 -13.06 -2.49
CA PRO A 75 10.45 -14.36 -3.03
C PRO A 75 8.93 -14.56 -3.12
N ASN A 76 8.17 -13.84 -2.29
CA ASN A 76 6.70 -13.85 -2.28
C ASN A 76 6.08 -12.62 -2.99
N GLY A 77 6.90 -11.74 -3.58
CA GLY A 77 6.45 -10.62 -4.42
C GLY A 77 5.97 -9.37 -3.68
N TYR A 78 6.25 -9.20 -2.39
CA TYR A 78 5.84 -8.01 -1.61
C TYR A 78 6.99 -7.43 -0.79
N VAL A 79 6.91 -6.12 -0.54
CA VAL A 79 7.78 -5.32 0.36
C VAL A 79 6.85 -4.53 1.28
N GLY A 80 6.63 -5.04 2.49
CA GLY A 80 5.64 -4.53 3.42
C GLY A 80 5.11 -5.57 4.39
N ASP A 81 4.09 -5.21 5.16
CA ASP A 81 3.38 -6.05 6.14
C ASP A 81 1.91 -6.28 5.74
N PRO A 82 1.62 -7.05 4.67
CA PRO A 82 0.27 -7.26 4.18
C PRO A 82 -0.70 -7.76 5.25
N LYS A 83 -0.22 -8.59 6.19
CA LYS A 83 -1.02 -9.11 7.31
C LYS A 83 -1.57 -8.00 8.22
N SER A 84 -0.87 -6.87 8.34
CA SER A 84 -1.34 -5.73 9.13
C SER A 84 -2.46 -4.95 8.47
N SER A 85 -2.81 -5.25 7.22
CA SER A 85 -3.99 -4.68 6.55
C SER A 85 -5.28 -4.86 7.37
N GLN A 86 -5.40 -5.90 8.19
CA GLN A 86 -6.55 -6.12 9.08
C GLN A 86 -6.80 -4.97 10.08
N TYR A 87 -5.80 -4.11 10.30
CA TYR A 87 -5.87 -2.96 11.20
C TYR A 87 -6.07 -1.63 10.45
N ILE A 88 -6.21 -1.68 9.13
CA ILE A 88 -6.35 -0.54 8.24
C ILE A 88 -7.77 -0.52 7.69
N GLU A 89 -8.49 0.57 7.95
CA GLU A 89 -9.73 0.90 7.27
C GLU A 89 -9.46 1.98 6.23
N THR A 90 -10.13 1.85 5.09
CA THR A 90 -9.92 2.69 3.91
C THR A 90 -11.06 3.68 3.73
N ASN A 91 -10.74 4.87 3.24
CA ASN A 91 -11.71 5.91 2.92
C ASN A 91 -11.65 6.26 1.42
N LEU A 92 -11.69 5.24 0.56
CA LEU A 92 -11.42 5.39 -0.86
C LEU A 92 -12.41 6.31 -1.57
N LYS A 93 -13.67 6.35 -1.12
CA LYS A 93 -14.69 7.24 -1.70
C LYS A 93 -14.36 8.71 -1.48
N GLU A 94 -13.89 9.06 -0.29
CA GLU A 94 -13.50 10.45 -0.02
C GLU A 94 -12.18 10.75 -0.74
N ALA A 95 -11.23 9.82 -0.77
CA ALA A 95 -10.01 9.97 -1.56
C ALA A 95 -10.29 10.23 -3.05
N ASP A 96 -11.20 9.48 -3.66
CA ASP A 96 -11.65 9.68 -5.05
C ASP A 96 -12.26 11.07 -5.25
N ARG A 97 -13.12 11.52 -4.32
CA ARG A 97 -13.72 12.85 -4.36
C ARG A 97 -12.67 13.97 -4.30
N TRP A 98 -11.68 13.86 -3.43
CA TRP A 98 -10.60 14.86 -3.30
C TRP A 98 -9.72 14.90 -4.54
N ILE A 99 -9.30 13.73 -5.04
CA ILE A 99 -8.51 13.63 -6.27
C ILE A 99 -9.30 14.24 -7.45
N ALA A 100 -10.58 13.94 -7.59
CA ALA A 100 -11.43 14.52 -8.63
C ALA A 100 -11.53 16.05 -8.51
N MET A 101 -11.69 16.58 -7.30
CA MET A 101 -11.71 18.02 -7.03
C MET A 101 -10.39 18.68 -7.41
N ASP A 102 -9.26 18.08 -7.02
CA ASP A 102 -7.92 18.61 -7.28
C ASP A 102 -7.59 18.61 -8.78
N ILE A 103 -8.01 17.56 -9.51
CA ILE A 103 -7.92 17.51 -10.97
C ILE A 103 -8.71 18.66 -11.58
N VAL A 104 -9.98 18.87 -11.21
CA VAL A 104 -10.81 19.97 -11.74
C VAL A 104 -10.16 21.33 -11.46
N ASN A 105 -9.67 21.54 -10.23
CA ASN A 105 -9.00 22.78 -9.83
C ASN A 105 -7.67 23.02 -10.58
N SER A 106 -7.00 21.96 -11.03
CA SER A 106 -5.75 22.08 -11.81
C SER A 106 -5.98 22.59 -13.25
N PHE A 107 -7.17 22.35 -13.81
CA PHE A 107 -7.55 22.79 -15.16
C PHE A 107 -8.38 24.09 -15.20
N GLY A 108 -8.90 24.54 -14.05
CA GLY A 108 -9.66 25.78 -13.91
C GLY A 108 -8.81 27.06 -13.82
N LYS A 109 -7.52 26.99 -14.16
CA LYS A 109 -6.58 28.12 -14.18
C LYS A 109 -6.25 28.56 -15.60
#